data_AF-A0A8S3VGC9-F1
#
_entry.id   AF-A0A8S3VGC9-F1
#
_cell.length_a   1.000
_cell.length_b   1.000
_cell.length_c   1.000
_cell.angle_alpha   90.00
_cell.angle_beta   90.00
_cell.angle_gamma   90.00
#
_symmetry.space_group_name_H-M   'P 1'
#
loop_
_entity.id
_entity.type
_entity.pdbx_description
1 polymer ?
#
loop_
_entity_poly.entity_id
_entity_poly.type
_entity_poly.pdbx_seq_one_letter_code
_entity_poly.pdbx_strand_id
1 'polypeptide(L)'
;MPKKCNIGRTVMADFNEFARKLRCRFHFGNTESRGMHPFRQKSFYEPTPACFELENYLDLTKFELSNLDLRNNYYNFTKEQQLGLRSLKNMQDIIFSKSDKGGAIVISKKTHYIKEGLRQLNSIHYTEIQEPNLLLIKNNIQTQISKMFDNGEIDGITLDFLRGSSKEGPRLGRLFLLPKLHKLSELVIQGIKKQNDDS
;
A
#
# COMPACT_ATOMS: atom_id res chain seq x y z
N MET A 1 19.71 2.78 4.26
CA MET A 1 19.38 2.74 5.71
C MET A 1 17.89 2.45 5.87
N PRO A 2 17.45 1.33 6.48
CA PRO A 2 16.05 1.27 6.95
C PRO A 2 15.89 2.38 8.00
N LYS A 3 14.88 3.25 7.83
CA LYS A 3 14.56 4.26 8.84
C LYS A 3 14.41 3.52 10.17
N LYS A 4 15.12 3.95 11.23
CA LYS A 4 14.79 3.51 12.59
C LYS A 4 13.31 3.83 12.77
N CYS A 5 12.47 2.79 12.76
CA CYS A 5 11.08 2.94 13.15
C CYS A 5 11.16 3.39 14.60
N ASN A 6 10.80 4.63 14.87
CA ASN A 6 10.77 5.11 16.23
C ASN A 6 9.51 4.47 16.82
N ILE A 7 9.67 3.27 17.38
CA ILE A 7 8.55 2.38 17.78
C ILE A 7 7.59 3.14 18.69
N GLY A 8 8.11 4.01 19.58
CA GLY A 8 7.28 4.91 20.39
C GLY A 8 6.43 5.90 19.58
N ARG A 9 6.96 6.47 18.49
CA ARG A 9 6.16 7.32 17.58
C ARG A 9 5.08 6.53 16.85
N THR A 10 5.37 5.28 16.47
CA THR A 10 4.37 4.40 15.83
C THR A 10 3.26 4.02 16.81
N VAL A 11 3.62 3.57 18.02
CA VAL A 11 2.65 3.24 19.07
C VAL A 11 1.76 4.42 19.41
N MET A 12 2.32 5.64 19.50
CA MET A 12 1.52 6.84 19.77
C MET A 12 0.62 7.24 18.60
N ALA A 13 1.07 7.06 17.36
CA ALA A 13 0.23 7.29 16.19
C ALA A 13 -0.94 6.30 16.14
N ASP A 14 -0.67 5.02 16.43
CA ASP A 14 -1.68 3.96 16.51
C ASP A 14 -2.66 4.23 17.66
N PHE A 15 -2.16 4.66 18.81
CA PHE A 15 -2.99 5.09 19.94
C PHE A 15 -3.92 6.25 19.56
N ASN A 16 -3.43 7.28 18.87
CA ASN A 16 -4.28 8.39 18.44
C ASN A 16 -5.38 7.92 17.47
N GLU A 17 -5.08 6.97 16.58
CA GLU A 17 -6.11 6.38 15.71
C GLU A 17 -7.12 5.56 16.52
N PHE A 18 -6.67 4.79 17.51
CA PHE A 18 -7.53 4.05 18.44
C PHE A 18 -8.45 4.99 19.25
N ALA A 19 -7.88 6.01 19.88
CA ALA A 19 -8.61 7.01 20.67
C ALA A 19 -9.70 7.69 19.83
N ARG A 20 -9.34 8.14 18.62
CA ARG A 20 -10.31 8.75 17.69
C ARG A 20 -11.43 7.78 17.32
N LYS A 21 -11.11 6.50 17.03
CA LYS A 21 -12.13 5.48 16.73
C LYS A 21 -13.07 5.26 17.92
N LEU A 22 -12.53 5.23 19.13
CA LEU A 22 -13.32 5.04 20.35
C LEU A 22 -14.26 6.23 20.61
N ARG A 23 -13.75 7.46 20.47
CA ARG A 23 -14.55 8.68 20.54
C ARG A 23 -15.65 8.71 19.48
N CYS A 24 -15.35 8.37 18.22
CA CYS A 24 -16.36 8.27 17.17
C CYS A 24 -17.44 7.22 17.50
N ARG A 25 -17.03 6.05 18.01
CA ARG A 25 -17.97 4.98 18.41
C ARG A 25 -18.90 5.45 19.52
N PHE A 26 -18.38 6.18 20.51
CA PHE A 26 -19.18 6.76 21.57
C PHE A 26 -20.15 7.82 21.03
N HIS A 27 -19.65 8.77 20.25
CA HIS A 27 -20.43 9.89 19.72
C HIS A 27 -21.58 9.44 18.80
N PHE A 28 -21.33 8.44 17.93
CA PHE A 28 -22.32 7.92 16.99
C PHE A 28 -23.06 6.67 17.50
N GLY A 29 -22.82 6.23 18.74
CA GLY A 29 -23.33 4.95 19.25
C GLY A 29 -24.86 4.83 19.25
N ASN A 30 -25.56 5.96 19.37
CA ASN A 30 -27.02 6.03 19.37
C ASN A 30 -27.61 6.45 18.01
N THR A 31 -26.77 6.56 16.97
CA THR A 31 -27.23 6.95 15.62
C THR A 31 -27.51 5.71 14.79
N GLU A 32 -28.66 5.70 14.10
CA GLU A 32 -28.96 4.64 13.15
C GLU A 32 -27.96 4.69 11.97
N SER A 33 -27.51 3.51 11.55
CA SER A 33 -26.62 3.38 10.40
C SER A 33 -27.37 3.76 9.13
N ARG A 34 -27.16 4.99 8.65
CA ARG A 34 -27.58 5.37 7.30
C ARG A 34 -26.76 4.60 6.25
N GLY A 35 -27.38 4.33 5.10
CA GLY A 35 -26.68 3.72 3.97
C GLY A 35 -25.41 4.51 3.64
N MET A 36 -24.27 3.81 3.55
CA MET A 36 -23.00 4.46 3.24
C MET A 36 -22.92 4.76 1.75
N HIS A 37 -22.59 6.00 1.41
CA HIS A 37 -22.33 6.39 0.04
C HIS A 37 -21.11 5.63 -0.53
N PRO A 38 -21.16 5.10 -1.77
CA PRO A 38 -20.08 4.29 -2.34
C PRO A 38 -18.79 5.10 -2.53
N PHE A 39 -18.91 6.39 -2.87
CA PHE A 39 -17.79 7.31 -3.02
C PHE A 39 -17.59 8.09 -1.71
N ARG A 40 -16.49 7.84 -1.00
CA ARG A 40 -16.22 8.50 0.29
C ARG A 40 -14.75 8.83 0.47
N GLN A 41 -14.49 10.03 0.96
CA GLN A 41 -13.15 10.41 1.40
C GLN A 41 -12.92 10.01 2.86
N LYS A 42 -11.65 9.80 3.23
CA LYS A 42 -11.30 9.52 4.62
C LYS A 42 -11.63 10.75 5.47
N SER A 43 -12.53 10.60 6.43
CA SER A 43 -12.86 11.67 7.38
C SER A 43 -11.73 11.86 8.39
N PHE A 44 -11.38 13.12 8.62
CA PHE A 44 -10.52 13.56 9.74
C PHE A 44 -11.34 14.06 10.93
N TYR A 45 -12.66 13.85 10.91
CA TYR A 45 -13.53 14.24 12.00
C TYR A 45 -13.06 13.61 13.31
N GLU A 46 -13.00 14.47 14.32
CA GLU A 46 -12.76 14.13 15.71
C GLU A 46 -13.87 14.79 16.52
N PRO A 47 -14.71 14.00 17.21
CA PRO A 47 -15.78 14.57 18.03
C PRO A 47 -15.18 15.29 19.24
N THR A 48 -15.91 16.29 19.73
CA THR A 48 -15.54 16.95 20.98
C THR A 48 -15.62 15.95 22.14
N PRO A 49 -14.66 16.00 23.08
CA PRO A 49 -14.71 15.19 24.30
C PRO A 49 -16.05 15.38 25.02
N ALA A 50 -16.82 14.30 25.17
CA ALA A 50 -18.19 14.37 25.68
C ALA A 50 -18.41 13.59 26.99
N CYS A 51 -17.57 12.61 27.29
CA CYS A 51 -17.70 11.73 28.46
C CYS A 51 -16.39 11.69 29.23
N PHE A 52 -16.46 12.01 30.52
CA PHE A 52 -15.28 12.07 31.39
C PHE A 52 -14.62 10.70 31.55
N GLU A 53 -15.41 9.64 31.72
CA GLU A 53 -14.92 8.28 31.93
C GLU A 53 -14.12 7.78 30.71
N LEU A 54 -14.61 8.07 29.51
CA LEU A 54 -13.95 7.74 28.26
C LEU A 54 -12.61 8.47 28.13
N GLU A 55 -12.59 9.78 28.37
CA GLU A 55 -11.36 10.56 28.25
C GLU A 55 -10.35 10.19 29.33
N ASN A 56 -10.79 9.94 30.57
CA ASN A 56 -9.93 9.46 31.64
C ASN A 56 -9.28 8.11 31.29
N TYR A 57 -10.06 7.17 30.73
CA TYR A 57 -9.51 5.90 30.24
C TYR A 57 -8.46 6.11 29.15
N LEU A 58 -8.73 6.98 28.19
CA LEU A 58 -7.79 7.31 27.11
C LEU A 58 -6.52 7.96 27.64
N ASP A 59 -6.63 8.89 28.59
CA ASP A 59 -5.48 9.58 29.18
C ASP A 59 -4.59 8.63 30.00
N LEU A 60 -5.20 7.76 30.82
CA LEU A 60 -4.46 6.72 31.56
C LEU A 60 -3.77 5.75 30.61
N THR A 61 -4.47 5.26 29.59
CA THR A 61 -3.89 4.36 28.58
C THR A 61 -2.73 5.03 27.85
N LYS A 62 -2.89 6.31 27.46
CA LYS A 62 -1.83 7.08 26.81
C LYS A 62 -0.61 7.22 27.70
N PHE A 63 -0.82 7.50 28.99
CA PHE A 63 0.25 7.61 29.97
C PHE A 63 1.01 6.29 30.12
N GLU A 64 0.30 5.17 30.30
CA GLU A 64 0.91 3.84 30.38
C GLU A 64 1.74 3.52 29.14
N LEU A 65 1.17 3.70 27.94
CA LEU A 65 1.86 3.47 26.67
C LEU A 65 3.08 4.37 26.48
N SER A 66 3.05 5.60 27.01
CA SER A 66 4.18 6.54 26.94
C SER A 66 5.36 6.10 27.80
N ASN A 67 5.07 5.36 28.87
CA ASN A 67 6.06 4.88 29.84
C ASN A 67 6.55 3.46 29.54
N LEU A 68 6.03 2.79 28.51
CA LEU A 68 6.50 1.46 28.12
C LEU A 68 7.95 1.51 27.63
N ASP A 69 8.80 0.65 28.20
CA ASP A 69 10.15 0.44 27.71
C ASP A 69 10.12 -0.46 26.45
N LEU A 70 9.98 0.17 25.28
CA LEU A 70 9.92 -0.51 23.98
C LEU A 70 11.30 -0.96 23.46
N ARG A 71 12.31 -1.11 24.33
CA ARG A 71 13.72 -1.27 23.94
C ARG A 71 14.10 -2.57 23.25
N ASN A 72 13.24 -3.58 23.16
CA ASN A 72 13.65 -4.87 22.63
C ASN A 72 12.94 -5.26 21.33
N ASN A 73 13.53 -4.82 20.23
CA ASN A 73 13.34 -5.50 18.95
C ASN A 73 14.32 -6.67 18.90
N TYR A 74 13.95 -7.81 19.50
CA TYR A 74 14.69 -9.04 19.27
C TYR A 74 14.50 -9.43 17.81
N TYR A 75 15.58 -9.33 17.03
CA TYR A 75 15.56 -9.87 15.70
C TYR A 75 15.42 -11.39 15.82
N ASN A 76 14.42 -11.96 15.15
CA ASN A 76 14.29 -13.42 14.97
C ASN A 76 15.37 -14.01 14.03
N PHE A 77 16.44 -13.25 13.75
CA PHE A 77 17.50 -13.58 12.81
C PHE A 77 18.86 -13.36 13.47
N THR A 78 19.77 -14.30 13.22
CA THR A 78 21.19 -14.18 13.59
C THR A 78 21.85 -12.97 12.90
N LYS A 79 23.02 -12.54 13.39
CA LYS A 79 23.74 -11.40 12.81
C LYS A 79 24.14 -11.68 11.36
N GLU A 80 24.54 -12.91 11.08
CA GLU A 80 24.96 -13.41 9.77
C GLU A 80 23.79 -13.35 8.79
N GLN A 81 22.61 -13.82 9.20
CA GLN A 81 21.39 -13.72 8.38
C GLN A 81 21.01 -12.26 8.11
N GLN A 82 21.14 -11.37 9.10
CA GLN A 82 20.88 -9.94 8.89
C GLN A 82 21.87 -9.32 7.90
N LEU A 83 23.15 -9.69 7.96
CA LEU A 83 24.17 -9.27 7.01
C LEU A 83 23.85 -9.80 5.60
N GLY A 84 23.47 -11.07 5.48
CA GLY A 84 23.04 -11.68 4.22
C GLY A 84 21.84 -10.96 3.61
N LEU A 85 20.80 -10.68 4.41
CA LEU A 85 19.63 -9.93 3.98
C LEU A 85 19.96 -8.49 3.58
N ARG A 86 20.89 -7.83 4.27
CA ARG A 86 21.38 -6.50 3.89
C ARG A 86 22.13 -6.55 2.57
N SER A 87 22.98 -7.55 2.36
CA SER A 87 23.69 -7.76 1.10
C SER A 87 22.70 -7.96 -0.05
N LEU A 88 21.77 -8.91 0.09
CA LEU A 88 20.71 -9.18 -0.88
C LEU A 88 19.86 -7.94 -1.19
N LYS A 89 19.47 -7.17 -0.18
CA LYS A 89 18.69 -5.94 -0.37
C LYS A 89 19.44 -4.87 -1.16
N ASN A 90 20.77 -4.83 -1.08
CA ASN A 90 21.59 -3.84 -1.75
C ASN A 90 22.04 -4.28 -3.16
N MET A 91 21.84 -5.55 -3.53
CA MET A 91 22.10 -6.03 -4.89
C MET A 91 21.13 -5.40 -5.89
N GLN A 92 21.67 -4.67 -6.86
CA GLN A 92 20.86 -3.95 -7.87
C GLN A 92 20.44 -4.83 -9.05
N ASP A 93 21.05 -6.00 -9.20
CA ASP A 93 20.84 -6.92 -10.32
C ASP A 93 19.71 -7.91 -10.10
N ILE A 94 19.09 -7.91 -8.92
CA ILE A 94 18.00 -8.82 -8.55
C ILE A 94 16.73 -8.05 -8.19
N ILE A 95 15.59 -8.65 -8.50
CA ILE A 95 14.26 -8.15 -8.17
C ILE A 95 13.58 -9.19 -7.28
N PHE A 96 13.06 -8.71 -6.16
CA PHE A 96 12.19 -9.47 -5.26
C PHE A 96 10.73 -9.11 -5.57
N SER A 97 9.94 -10.09 -5.98
CA SER A 97 8.51 -9.93 -6.25
C SER A 97 7.70 -10.99 -5.52
N LYS A 98 6.46 -10.67 -5.15
CA LYS A 98 5.52 -11.69 -4.68
C LYS A 98 5.12 -12.57 -5.87
N SER A 99 4.91 -13.86 -5.64
CA SER A 99 4.25 -14.72 -6.63
C SER A 99 2.75 -14.38 -6.72
N ASP A 100 2.16 -14.64 -7.88
CA ASP A 100 0.71 -14.49 -8.11
C ASP A 100 -0.12 -15.34 -7.13
N LYS A 101 0.41 -16.49 -6.69
CA LYS A 101 -0.27 -17.44 -5.79
C LYS A 101 0.67 -18.03 -4.73
N GLY A 102 0.12 -18.34 -3.55
CA GLY A 102 0.80 -19.18 -2.55
C GLY A 102 1.80 -18.48 -1.63
N GLY A 103 1.82 -17.14 -1.58
CA GLY A 103 2.63 -16.38 -0.62
C GLY A 103 4.15 -16.48 -0.81
N ALA A 104 4.62 -17.09 -1.90
CA ALA A 104 6.03 -17.24 -2.17
C ALA A 104 6.68 -15.92 -2.63
N ILE A 105 7.99 -15.81 -2.40
CA ILE A 105 8.83 -14.72 -2.90
C ILE A 105 9.61 -15.26 -4.09
N VAL A 106 9.52 -14.56 -5.22
CA VAL A 106 10.28 -14.87 -6.43
C VAL A 106 11.48 -13.93 -6.50
N ILE A 107 12.65 -14.52 -6.69
CA ILE A 107 13.90 -13.82 -6.92
C ILE A 107 14.22 -13.96 -8.40
N SER A 108 14.39 -12.84 -9.10
CA SER A 108 14.68 -12.83 -10.53
C SER A 108 15.81 -11.87 -10.86
N LYS A 109 16.58 -12.16 -11.92
CA LYS A 109 17.52 -11.18 -12.48
C LYS A 109 16.73 -9.99 -13.05
N LYS A 110 17.18 -8.78 -12.72
CA LYS A 110 16.58 -7.53 -13.19
C LYS A 110 16.55 -7.45 -14.71
N THR A 111 17.58 -7.97 -15.39
CA THR A 111 17.63 -8.03 -16.86
C THR A 111 16.50 -8.87 -17.45
N HIS A 112 16.18 -10.01 -16.85
CA HIS A 112 15.06 -10.86 -17.29
C HIS A 112 13.72 -10.18 -17.01
N TYR A 113 13.57 -9.55 -15.85
CA TYR A 113 12.35 -8.80 -15.51
C TYR A 113 12.08 -7.68 -16.52
N ILE A 114 13.11 -6.89 -16.89
CA ILE A 114 12.99 -5.82 -17.88
C ILE A 114 12.68 -6.39 -19.27
N LYS A 115 13.39 -7.43 -19.69
CA LYS A 115 13.18 -8.08 -20.99
C LYS A 115 11.75 -8.58 -21.13
N GLU A 116 11.21 -9.22 -20.10
CA GLU A 116 9.83 -9.71 -20.11
C GLU A 116 8.82 -8.56 -20.13
N GLY A 117 9.07 -7.48 -19.39
CA GLY A 117 8.24 -6.27 -19.44
C GLY A 117 8.19 -5.66 -20.84
N LEU A 118 9.34 -5.49 -21.49
CA LEU A 118 9.42 -4.99 -22.86
C LEU A 118 8.74 -5.93 -23.86
N ARG A 119 8.86 -7.25 -23.67
CA ARG A 119 8.15 -8.24 -24.49
C ARG A 119 6.63 -8.09 -24.39
N GLN A 120 6.09 -7.83 -23.20
CA GLN A 120 4.65 -7.64 -23.00
C GLN A 120 4.16 -6.28 -23.53
N LEU A 121 4.98 -5.24 -23.38
CA LEU A 121 4.69 -3.91 -23.93
C LEU A 121 4.76 -3.88 -25.46
N ASN A 122 5.64 -4.68 -26.07
CA ASN A 122 5.70 -4.85 -27.52
C ASN A 122 4.65 -5.88 -27.99
N SER A 123 3.38 -5.62 -27.69
CA SER A 123 2.24 -6.44 -28.08
C SER A 123 1.16 -5.60 -28.73
N ILE A 124 0.18 -6.27 -29.36
CA ILE A 124 -0.98 -5.63 -30.00
C ILE A 124 -1.86 -4.83 -29.04
N HIS A 125 -1.66 -4.96 -27.73
CA HIS A 125 -2.48 -4.33 -26.70
C HIS A 125 -1.95 -2.96 -26.26
N TYR A 126 -0.72 -2.60 -26.62
CA TYR A 126 -0.08 -1.37 -26.19
C TYR A 126 0.50 -0.59 -27.36
N THR A 127 0.43 0.73 -27.27
CA THR A 127 1.04 1.65 -28.22
C THR A 127 1.85 2.68 -27.44
N GLU A 128 3.05 3.00 -27.92
CA GLU A 128 3.91 4.00 -27.30
C GLU A 128 3.35 5.42 -27.51
N ILE A 129 3.35 6.21 -26.44
CA ILE A 129 2.97 7.63 -26.45
C ILE A 129 4.25 8.42 -26.13
N GLN A 130 4.79 9.12 -27.13
CA GLN A 130 6.08 9.83 -27.02
C GLN A 130 6.04 10.92 -25.94
N GLU A 131 4.97 11.71 -25.89
CA GLU A 131 4.84 12.83 -24.96
C GLU A 131 3.44 12.87 -24.32
N PRO A 132 3.22 12.13 -23.21
CA PRO A 132 1.94 12.15 -22.54
C PRO A 132 1.68 13.49 -21.85
N ASN A 133 0.73 14.28 -22.36
CA ASN A 133 0.29 15.51 -21.70
C ASN A 133 -0.67 15.22 -20.54
N LEU A 134 -0.11 14.92 -19.38
CA LEU A 134 -0.86 14.57 -18.17
C LEU A 134 -1.78 15.69 -17.67
N LEU A 135 -1.41 16.95 -17.91
CA LEU A 135 -2.22 18.09 -17.50
C LEU A 135 -3.47 18.22 -18.37
N LEU A 136 -3.33 18.06 -19.68
CA LEU A 136 -4.45 18.05 -20.62
C LEU A 136 -5.41 16.89 -20.28
N ILE A 137 -4.89 15.69 -20.05
CA ILE A 137 -5.71 14.53 -19.66
C ILE A 137 -6.48 14.81 -18.37
N LYS A 138 -5.80 15.37 -17.35
CA LYS A 138 -6.45 15.78 -16.09
C LYS A 138 -7.57 16.80 -16.32
N ASN A 139 -7.31 17.84 -17.10
CA ASN A 139 -8.29 18.88 -17.38
C ASN A 139 -9.51 18.31 -18.10
N ASN A 140 -9.29 17.45 -19.10
CA ASN A 140 -10.37 16.76 -19.82
C ASN A 140 -11.23 15.92 -18.86
N ILE A 141 -10.60 15.14 -17.97
CA ILE A 141 -11.32 14.36 -16.94
C ILE A 141 -12.13 15.28 -16.03
N GLN A 142 -11.56 16.40 -15.56
CA GLN A 142 -12.26 17.35 -14.69
C GLN A 142 -13.46 18.02 -15.38
N THR A 143 -13.32 18.35 -16.67
CA THR A 143 -14.43 18.87 -17.48
C THR A 143 -15.55 17.85 -17.61
N GLN A 144 -15.24 16.57 -17.88
CA GLN A 144 -16.26 15.52 -17.96
C GLN A 144 -16.97 15.31 -16.63
N ILE A 145 -16.22 15.22 -15.52
CA ILE A 145 -16.79 15.11 -14.17
C ILE A 145 -17.74 16.27 -13.86
N SER A 146 -17.38 17.50 -14.26
CA SER A 146 -18.21 18.68 -14.02
C SER A 146 -19.49 18.64 -14.85
N LYS A 147 -19.42 18.22 -16.13
CA LYS A 147 -20.60 17.98 -16.97
C LYS A 147 -21.54 16.92 -16.39
N MET A 148 -21.00 15.81 -15.89
CA MET A 148 -21.81 14.76 -15.25
C MET A 148 -22.59 15.31 -14.04
N PHE A 149 -21.97 16.21 -13.26
CA PHE A 149 -22.65 16.86 -12.15
C PHE A 149 -23.71 17.85 -12.63
N ASP A 150 -23.40 18.69 -13.62
CA ASP A 150 -24.35 19.67 -14.18
C ASP A 150 -25.57 18.97 -14.81
N ASN A 151 -25.38 17.77 -15.37
CA ASN A 151 -26.45 16.91 -15.91
C ASN A 151 -27.23 16.15 -14.83
N GLY A 152 -26.81 16.20 -13.56
CA GLY A 152 -27.44 15.45 -12.46
C GLY A 152 -27.15 13.95 -12.45
N GLU A 153 -26.13 13.47 -13.16
CA GLU A 153 -25.74 12.06 -13.23
C GLU A 153 -24.98 11.60 -11.96
N ILE A 154 -24.34 12.54 -11.28
CA ILE A 154 -23.60 12.31 -10.03
C ILE A 154 -23.99 13.34 -8.98
N ASP A 155 -23.94 12.95 -7.71
CA ASP A 155 -24.19 13.85 -6.59
C ASP A 155 -22.91 14.61 -6.18
N GLY A 156 -23.08 15.59 -5.29
CA GLY A 156 -21.96 16.42 -4.80
C GLY A 156 -20.88 15.60 -4.08
N ILE A 157 -21.27 14.52 -3.39
CA ILE A 157 -20.33 13.64 -2.68
C ILE A 157 -19.45 12.89 -3.68
N THR A 158 -20.04 12.37 -4.76
CA THR A 158 -19.32 11.73 -5.87
C THR A 158 -18.41 12.72 -6.57
N LEU A 159 -18.88 13.94 -6.84
CA LEU A 159 -18.09 15.01 -7.45
C LEU A 159 -16.81 15.29 -6.65
N ASP A 160 -16.94 15.52 -5.35
CA ASP A 160 -15.81 15.81 -4.46
C ASP A 160 -14.84 14.63 -4.38
N PHE A 161 -15.36 13.40 -4.35
CA PHE A 161 -14.54 12.20 -4.36
C PHE A 161 -13.74 12.07 -5.66
N LEU A 162 -14.38 12.21 -6.82
CA LEU A 162 -13.75 12.02 -8.14
C LEU A 162 -12.77 13.15 -8.50
N ARG A 163 -13.04 14.39 -8.07
CA ARG A 163 -12.07 15.49 -8.21
C ARG A 163 -10.80 15.23 -7.43
N GLY A 164 -10.92 14.51 -6.31
CA GLY A 164 -9.84 14.00 -5.50
C GLY A 164 -9.01 15.08 -4.79
N SER A 165 -8.54 14.76 -3.59
CA SER A 165 -7.63 15.62 -2.80
C SER A 165 -6.16 15.24 -3.02
N SER A 166 -5.79 14.73 -4.21
CA SER A 166 -4.41 14.30 -4.46
C SER A 166 -3.50 15.53 -4.46
N LYS A 167 -2.77 15.71 -3.34
CA LYS A 167 -1.72 16.73 -3.21
C LYS A 167 -0.62 16.57 -4.26
N GLU A 168 -0.46 15.35 -4.75
CA GLU A 168 0.48 15.00 -5.79
C GLU A 168 -0.26 15.09 -7.15
N GLY A 169 0.32 15.79 -8.12
CA GLY A 169 -0.26 15.99 -9.45
C GLY A 169 -0.51 14.70 -10.24
N PRO A 170 -0.99 14.80 -11.50
CA PRO A 170 -1.27 13.62 -12.32
C PRO A 170 0.01 12.80 -12.55
N ARG A 171 -0.11 11.47 -12.53
CA ARG A 171 1.01 10.54 -12.66
C ARG A 171 0.70 9.45 -13.67
N LEU A 172 1.75 8.97 -14.34
CA LEU A 172 1.66 7.78 -15.18
C LEU A 172 1.48 6.53 -14.31
N GLY A 173 0.67 5.61 -14.83
CA GLY A 173 0.59 4.26 -14.30
C GLY A 173 1.95 3.56 -14.40
N ARG A 174 2.22 2.64 -13.47
CA ARG A 174 3.43 1.81 -13.48
C ARG A 174 3.02 0.37 -13.75
N LEU A 175 3.70 -0.27 -14.70
CA LEU A 175 3.54 -1.69 -14.94
C LEU A 175 4.35 -2.48 -13.90
N PHE A 176 3.69 -3.42 -13.23
CA PHE A 176 4.33 -4.38 -12.34
C PHE A 176 4.05 -5.80 -12.85
N LEU A 177 5.09 -6.62 -12.93
CA LEU A 177 4.95 -8.02 -13.33
C LEU A 177 4.88 -8.90 -12.10
N LEU A 178 3.90 -9.79 -12.05
CA LEU A 178 3.76 -10.80 -11.00
C LEU A 178 4.04 -12.19 -11.61
N PRO A 179 5.13 -12.86 -11.23
CA PRO A 179 5.43 -14.19 -11.74
C PRO A 179 4.40 -15.21 -11.28
N LYS A 180 3.89 -15.99 -12.23
CA LYS A 180 2.99 -17.12 -11.96
C LYS A 180 3.81 -18.40 -11.84
N LEU A 181 3.87 -18.94 -10.62
CA LEU A 181 4.54 -20.21 -10.36
C LEU A 181 3.62 -21.36 -10.73
N HIS A 182 4.00 -22.13 -11.75
CA HIS A 182 3.35 -23.38 -12.10
C HIS A 182 4.01 -24.52 -11.34
N LYS A 183 3.23 -25.57 -10.99
CA LYS A 183 3.83 -26.81 -10.48
C LYS A 183 4.71 -27.38 -11.59
N LEU A 184 6.00 -27.51 -11.31
CA LEU A 184 6.93 -28.18 -12.23
C LEU A 184 6.62 -29.68 -12.24
N SER A 185 6.69 -30.30 -13.41
CA SER A 185 6.65 -31.75 -13.53
C SER A 185 7.96 -32.36 -13.01
N GLU A 186 7.93 -33.61 -12.54
CA GLU A 186 9.10 -34.30 -11.98
C GLU A 186 10.29 -34.35 -12.94
N LEU A 187 10.02 -34.44 -14.24
CA LEU A 187 11.03 -34.45 -15.29
C LEU A 187 11.83 -33.13 -15.34
N VAL A 188 11.16 -31.98 -15.16
CA VAL A 188 11.83 -30.67 -15.13
C VAL A 188 12.65 -30.50 -13.86
N ILE A 189 12.15 -31.02 -12.73
CA ILE A 189 12.88 -31.01 -11.46
C ILE A 189 14.17 -31.85 -11.56
N GLN A 190 14.11 -33.02 -12.19
CA GLN A 190 15.28 -33.87 -12.41
C GLN A 190 16.32 -33.22 -13.34
N GLY A 191 15.87 -32.52 -14.40
CA GLY A 191 16.76 -31.78 -15.29
C GLY A 191 17.51 -30.62 -14.62
N ILE A 192 16.81 -29.85 -13.77
CA ILE A 192 17.42 -28.73 -13.02
C ILE A 192 18.44 -29.23 -11.99
N LYS A 193 18.17 -30.35 -11.31
CA LYS A 193 19.13 -30.95 -10.37
C LYS A 193 20.43 -31.34 -11.07
N LYS A 194 20.31 -32.01 -12.22
CA LYS A 194 21.47 -32.45 -13.01
C LYS A 194 22.35 -31.28 -13.48
N GLN A 195 21.75 -30.18 -13.92
CA GLN A 195 22.50 -28.98 -14.32
C GLN A 195 23.24 -28.28 -13.16
N ASN A 196 22.72 -28.34 -11.94
CA ASN A 196 23.37 -27.73 -10.78
C ASN A 196 24.44 -28.63 -10.15
N ASP A 197 24.36 -29.94 -10.33
CA ASP A 197 25.40 -30.89 -9.89
C ASP A 197 26.62 -30.89 -10.83
N ASP A 198 26.43 -30.44 -12.08
CA ASP A 198 27.47 -30.34 -13.12
C ASP A 198 28.16 -28.95 -13.19
N SER A 199 27.89 -28.04 -12.24
CA SER A 199 28.47 -26.67 -12.15
C SER A 199 29.27 -26.44 -10.87
#